data_AF-A0A7D5YN20-F1
#
_entry.id   AF-A0A7D5YN20-F1
#
_cell.length_a   1.000
_cell.length_b   1.000
_cell.length_c   1.000
_cell.angle_alpha   90.00
_cell.angle_beta   90.00
_cell.angle_gamma   90.00
#
_symmetry.space_group_name_H-M   'P 1'
#
loop_
_entity.id
_entity.type
_entity.pdbx_description
1 polymer ?
#
loop_
_entity_poly.entity_id
_entity_poly.type
_entity_poly.pdbx_seq_one_letter_code
_entity_poly.pdbx_strand_id
1 'polypeptide(L)'
;MPSPASHTTSQNSDLETKEISKITPCQPCPEDTRKRKAFVSQFLKANFAPLAKSNRSYIDTGALEHMAIKCLHVDFNTGRLSNGVAQFIDPIPPSKIEDDGDDEDNPLENLGPASPQWEAASLYRLMNFYLVHDGQWNPGILQTQTLWRKYPIPRGRTLCQLSHTQSPRNWRVWTIFRRFQYYEDIISETGESPLDPDKPHVMAFLADGALIREDVLSTSELTCITYLVADGALKYKHHRFIPATLMSASLRTVRIVQGVLDCQKGTLEIRKSQPVTFSDSRIANWDKWLTLLGWMIGNPADGLKSSDNPLILHLGSGESVTPVELASRSYKRQLCMDFSPTVVDLMNQRHAEVKGIEWKLMDVRDMVGVADKSVGVAFDKGTLDAMIHGSPWNPPETVKENTSGYLYEIYPVLKDGGVFLYFTFRQPHFMKPLLNPRSVWDMDIQVLNDSGPFDYYGYMLHKEGKR
;
A
#
# COMPACT_ATOMS: atom_id res chain seq x y z
N MET A 1 -28.03 -22.99 -62.45
CA MET A 1 -28.56 -24.26 -61.89
C MET A 1 -27.41 -25.26 -61.92
N PRO A 2 -27.12 -26.04 -60.86
CA PRO A 2 -28.06 -26.61 -59.88
C PRO A 2 -27.62 -26.49 -58.40
N SER A 3 -28.53 -26.89 -57.50
CA SER A 3 -28.24 -27.42 -56.16
C SER A 3 -28.03 -28.94 -56.28
N PRO A 4 -27.24 -29.60 -55.41
CA PRO A 4 -27.90 -30.30 -54.29
C PRO A 4 -27.14 -30.26 -52.95
N ALA A 5 -27.95 -30.29 -51.89
CA ALA A 5 -27.64 -30.66 -50.50
C ALA A 5 -27.06 -32.09 -50.40
N SER A 6 -26.51 -32.63 -49.33
CA SER A 6 -26.01 -32.22 -48.00
C SER A 6 -25.56 -33.54 -47.34
N HIS A 7 -24.42 -33.60 -46.66
CA HIS A 7 -24.18 -34.55 -45.56
C HIS A 7 -23.07 -34.05 -44.61
N THR A 8 -23.51 -33.63 -43.43
CA THR A 8 -22.93 -33.83 -42.08
C THR A 8 -21.50 -34.33 -41.95
N THR A 9 -20.64 -33.59 -41.24
CA THR A 9 -20.06 -34.03 -39.95
C THR A 9 -19.48 -32.86 -39.15
N SER A 10 -19.51 -33.05 -37.84
CA SER A 10 -19.24 -32.15 -36.71
C SER A 10 -17.86 -31.52 -36.65
N GLN A 11 -17.79 -30.29 -36.12
CA GLN A 11 -16.86 -29.92 -35.04
C GLN A 11 -17.38 -28.64 -34.35
N ASN A 12 -18.03 -28.84 -33.20
CA ASN A 12 -18.28 -27.80 -32.20
C ASN A 12 -17.04 -27.72 -31.31
N SER A 13 -16.16 -26.78 -31.62
CA SER A 13 -15.15 -26.27 -30.68
C SER A 13 -14.83 -24.87 -31.18
N ASP A 14 -15.46 -23.86 -30.58
CA ASP A 14 -15.02 -22.45 -30.57
C ASP A 14 -16.14 -21.56 -30.02
N LEU A 15 -16.58 -21.82 -28.79
CA LEU A 15 -17.50 -20.93 -28.05
C LEU A 15 -17.20 -21.03 -26.55
N GLU A 16 -15.95 -20.85 -26.13
CA GLU A 16 -15.63 -20.70 -24.71
C GLU A 16 -14.32 -19.94 -24.47
N THR A 17 -14.22 -18.75 -25.03
CA THR A 17 -13.33 -17.68 -24.52
C THR A 17 -14.20 -16.49 -24.17
N LYS A 18 -14.97 -16.66 -23.08
CA LYS A 18 -15.72 -15.58 -22.45
C LYS A 18 -14.76 -14.48 -22.00
N GLU A 19 -15.08 -13.28 -22.47
CA GLU A 19 -14.61 -11.99 -22.02
C GLU A 19 -14.30 -11.99 -20.51
N ILE A 20 -13.02 -11.94 -20.17
CA ILE A 20 -12.58 -11.36 -18.92
C ILE A 20 -12.86 -9.86 -19.10
N SER A 21 -13.99 -9.42 -18.56
CA SER A 21 -14.33 -8.01 -18.50
C SER A 21 -13.16 -7.26 -17.86
N LYS A 22 -12.52 -6.40 -18.64
CA LYS A 22 -11.66 -5.34 -18.12
C LYS A 22 -12.57 -4.47 -17.25
N ILE A 23 -12.52 -4.66 -15.94
CA ILE A 23 -13.09 -3.72 -14.98
C ILE A 23 -12.28 -2.44 -15.16
N THR A 24 -12.78 -1.53 -15.98
CA THR A 24 -12.19 -0.21 -16.14
C THR A 24 -12.39 0.53 -14.81
N PRO A 25 -11.33 1.05 -14.17
CA PRO A 25 -11.48 1.84 -12.95
C PRO A 25 -12.48 2.97 -13.20
N CYS A 26 -13.48 3.11 -12.33
CA CYS A 26 -14.50 4.15 -12.45
C CYS A 26 -13.81 5.52 -12.45
N GLN A 27 -13.97 6.30 -13.53
CA GLN A 27 -13.39 7.63 -13.64
C GLN A 27 -13.85 8.50 -12.45
N PRO A 28 -12.94 9.26 -11.80
CA PRO A 28 -13.30 10.01 -10.60
C PRO A 28 -14.32 11.10 -10.93
N CYS A 29 -15.37 11.19 -10.11
CA CYS A 29 -16.35 12.26 -10.21
C CYS A 29 -15.64 13.64 -10.19
N PRO A 30 -16.05 14.61 -11.01
CA PRO A 30 -15.48 15.96 -11.01
C PRO A 30 -15.45 16.63 -9.62
N GLU A 31 -16.43 16.30 -8.77
CA GLU A 31 -16.51 16.80 -7.39
C GLU A 31 -15.39 16.23 -6.51
N ASP A 32 -15.10 14.92 -6.60
CA ASP A 32 -14.03 14.26 -5.84
C ASP A 32 -12.66 14.77 -6.26
N THR A 33 -12.47 15.03 -7.55
CA THR A 33 -11.25 15.68 -8.04
C THR A 33 -11.07 17.07 -7.41
N ARG A 34 -12.16 17.85 -7.28
CA ARG A 34 -12.10 19.19 -6.66
C ARG A 34 -11.80 19.10 -5.17
N LYS A 35 -12.46 18.20 -4.44
CA LYS A 35 -12.22 17.92 -3.03
C LYS A 35 -10.76 17.52 -2.78
N ARG A 36 -10.23 16.59 -3.58
CA ARG A 36 -8.83 16.16 -3.48
C ARG A 36 -7.85 17.31 -3.69
N LYS A 37 -8.07 18.17 -4.69
CA LYS A 37 -7.23 19.36 -4.94
C LYS A 37 -7.25 20.35 -3.76
N ALA A 38 -8.43 20.63 -3.21
CA ALA A 38 -8.58 21.51 -2.06
C ALA A 38 -7.86 20.95 -0.83
N PHE A 39 -8.05 19.66 -0.54
CA PHE A 39 -7.34 18.92 0.50
C PHE A 39 -5.81 19.03 0.35
N VAL A 40 -5.26 18.71 -0.83
CA VAL A 40 -3.81 18.78 -1.07
C VAL A 40 -3.28 20.20 -0.86
N SER A 41 -4.01 21.22 -1.30
CA SER A 41 -3.63 22.62 -1.07
C SER A 41 -3.56 22.97 0.41
N GLN A 42 -4.55 22.54 1.21
CA GLN A 42 -4.55 22.73 2.66
C GLN A 42 -3.41 21.95 3.34
N PHE A 43 -3.20 20.69 2.94
CA PHE A 43 -2.12 19.85 3.45
C PHE A 43 -0.74 20.47 3.19
N LEU A 44 -0.48 20.95 1.98
CA LEU A 44 0.79 21.62 1.63
C LEU A 44 0.98 22.93 2.41
N LYS A 45 -0.09 23.72 2.63
CA LYS A 45 -0.01 24.94 3.45
C LYS A 45 0.37 24.64 4.90
N ALA A 46 -0.23 23.60 5.48
CA ALA A 46 0.00 23.21 6.87
C ALA A 46 1.37 22.54 7.06
N ASN A 47 1.74 21.62 6.17
CA ASN A 47 2.88 20.73 6.38
C ASN A 47 4.11 21.05 5.53
N PHE A 48 3.95 21.51 4.29
CA PHE A 48 5.08 21.77 3.41
C PHE A 48 5.62 23.20 3.54
N ALA A 49 4.73 24.20 3.59
CA ALA A 49 5.13 25.61 3.59
C ALA A 49 6.02 26.01 4.79
N PRO A 50 5.82 25.50 6.02
CA PRO A 50 6.73 25.79 7.14
C PRO A 50 8.14 25.22 6.90
N LEU A 51 8.22 23.98 6.40
CA LEU A 51 9.48 23.29 6.11
C LEU A 51 10.25 23.98 4.97
N ALA A 52 9.53 24.33 3.90
CA ALA A 52 10.04 25.06 2.76
C ALA A 52 10.52 26.49 3.08
N LYS A 53 10.18 27.04 4.25
CA LYS A 53 10.66 28.33 4.77
C LYS A 53 11.73 28.19 5.84
N SER A 54 11.83 27.02 6.49
CA SER A 54 12.84 26.76 7.53
C SER A 54 14.26 26.80 6.97
N ASN A 55 15.19 27.39 7.73
CA ASN A 55 16.63 27.35 7.47
C ASN A 55 17.36 26.36 8.40
N ARG A 56 16.65 25.66 9.28
CA ARG A 56 17.22 24.63 10.14
C ARG A 56 17.52 23.39 9.32
N SER A 57 18.66 22.74 9.55
CA SER A 57 19.01 21.49 8.87
C SER A 57 18.21 20.28 9.38
N TYR A 58 17.73 20.32 10.62
CA TYR A 58 17.05 19.20 11.28
C TYR A 58 15.71 19.65 11.86
N ILE A 59 14.78 18.70 11.92
CA ILE A 59 13.47 18.85 12.53
C ILE A 59 13.58 18.53 14.02
N ASP A 60 13.12 19.44 14.87
CA ASP A 60 12.98 19.19 16.30
C ASP A 60 11.70 18.41 16.64
N THR A 61 11.69 17.74 17.78
CA THR A 61 10.56 16.89 18.22
C THR A 61 9.26 17.68 18.35
N GLY A 62 9.32 18.91 18.86
CA GLY A 62 8.16 19.79 18.97
C GLY A 62 7.54 20.15 17.62
N ALA A 63 8.35 20.33 16.57
CA ALA A 63 7.85 20.54 15.22
C ALA A 63 7.11 19.30 14.68
N LEU A 64 7.60 18.08 14.92
CA LEU A 64 6.88 16.85 14.54
C LEU A 64 5.55 16.71 15.29
N GLU A 65 5.53 16.99 16.58
CA GLU A 65 4.33 16.96 17.43
C GLU A 65 3.28 17.98 16.95
N HIS A 66 3.69 19.21 16.64
CA HIS A 66 2.80 20.25 16.11
C HIS A 66 2.20 19.86 14.75
N MET A 67 2.96 19.12 13.93
CA MET A 67 2.49 18.59 12.64
C MET A 67 1.68 17.29 12.80
N ALA A 68 1.53 16.77 14.02
CA ALA A 68 0.94 15.45 14.32
C ALA A 68 1.59 14.30 13.53
N ILE A 69 2.89 14.42 13.24
CA ILE A 69 3.67 13.43 12.49
C ILE A 69 4.28 12.43 13.47
N LYS A 70 3.93 11.16 13.28
CA LYS A 70 4.57 10.04 13.98
C LYS A 70 5.77 9.55 13.17
N CYS A 71 6.85 9.21 13.87
CA CYS A 71 8.05 8.63 13.27
C CYS A 71 8.24 7.19 13.78
N LEU A 72 8.16 6.22 12.88
CA LEU A 72 8.37 4.80 13.16
C LEU A 72 9.72 4.33 12.62
N HIS A 73 10.19 3.18 13.13
CA HIS A 73 11.36 2.51 12.61
C HIS A 73 11.00 1.47 11.54
N VAL A 74 11.78 1.41 10.47
CA VAL A 74 11.74 0.34 9.45
C VAL A 74 13.13 -0.26 9.32
N ASP A 75 13.24 -1.58 9.32
CA ASP A 75 14.56 -2.21 9.15
C ASP A 75 15.10 -2.02 7.72
N PHE A 76 16.32 -1.49 7.60
CA PHE A 76 16.96 -1.27 6.29
C PHE A 76 17.09 -2.56 5.46
N ASN A 77 17.41 -3.69 6.07
CA ASN A 77 17.73 -4.91 5.32
C ASN A 77 16.49 -5.62 4.77
N THR A 78 15.38 -5.55 5.49
CA THR A 78 14.17 -6.33 5.21
C THR A 78 12.97 -5.47 4.81
N GLY A 79 13.00 -4.17 5.08
CA GLY A 79 11.84 -3.29 4.96
C GLY A 79 10.71 -3.58 5.94
N ARG A 80 10.93 -4.48 6.91
CA ARG A 80 9.92 -4.86 7.89
C ARG A 80 9.78 -3.81 8.98
N LEU A 81 8.55 -3.67 9.45
CA LEU A 81 8.19 -2.85 10.60
C LEU A 81 7.84 -3.73 11.81
N SER A 82 7.54 -3.10 12.94
CA SER A 82 6.94 -3.80 14.08
C SER A 82 5.66 -4.55 13.68
N ASN A 83 5.34 -5.61 14.41
CA ASN A 83 4.22 -6.50 14.11
C ASN A 83 2.90 -5.72 13.93
N GLY A 84 2.19 -5.98 12.83
CA GLY A 84 0.86 -5.40 12.55
C GLY A 84 0.87 -4.09 11.76
N VAL A 85 2.03 -3.52 11.43
CA VAL A 85 2.11 -2.32 10.57
C VAL A 85 2.21 -2.72 9.10
N ALA A 86 1.26 -2.26 8.28
CA ALA A 86 1.22 -2.57 6.85
C ALA A 86 2.49 -2.06 6.14
N GLN A 87 3.10 -2.91 5.33
CA GLN A 87 4.23 -2.57 4.47
C GLN A 87 3.72 -1.83 3.22
N PHE A 88 4.52 -0.91 2.67
CA PHE A 88 4.17 -0.17 1.45
C PHE A 88 5.10 -0.45 0.28
N ILE A 89 6.33 -0.88 0.55
CA ILE A 89 7.30 -1.40 -0.41
C ILE A 89 7.88 -2.67 0.16
N ASP A 90 7.89 -3.72 -0.65
CA ASP A 90 8.64 -4.95 -0.41
C ASP A 90 9.95 -4.86 -1.20
N PRO A 91 11.09 -4.60 -0.53
CA PRO A 91 12.39 -4.57 -1.19
C PRO A 91 12.70 -5.93 -1.81
N ILE A 92 13.32 -5.94 -2.99
CA ILE A 92 13.82 -7.19 -3.58
C ILE A 92 15.05 -7.64 -2.76
N PRO A 93 15.08 -8.89 -2.25
CA PRO A 93 16.24 -9.40 -1.52
C PRO A 93 17.51 -9.38 -2.39
N PRO A 94 18.70 -9.10 -1.82
CA PRO A 94 19.97 -9.09 -2.57
C PRO A 94 20.20 -10.33 -3.43
N SER A 95 19.84 -11.52 -2.93
CA SER A 95 20.00 -12.80 -3.63
C SER A 95 19.15 -12.96 -4.90
N LYS A 96 18.24 -12.03 -5.18
CA LYS A 96 17.34 -12.04 -6.36
C LYS A 96 17.68 -10.96 -7.38
N ILE A 97 18.72 -10.17 -7.14
CA ILE A 97 19.19 -9.15 -8.08
C ILE A 97 20.31 -9.82 -8.89
N GLU A 98 20.11 -9.94 -10.20
CA GLU A 98 21.10 -10.55 -11.09
C GLU A 98 22.42 -9.77 -11.05
N ASP A 99 23.52 -10.51 -10.99
CA ASP A 99 24.88 -10.00 -10.97
C ASP A 99 25.43 -10.02 -12.40
N ASP A 100 25.42 -8.88 -13.07
CA ASP A 100 26.05 -8.73 -14.40
C ASP A 100 27.57 -8.56 -14.29
N GLY A 101 28.16 -9.16 -13.27
CA GLY A 101 29.53 -8.94 -12.82
C GLY A 101 30.54 -9.00 -13.95
N ASP A 102 31.19 -7.86 -14.20
CA ASP A 102 32.52 -7.79 -14.86
C ASP A 102 33.22 -6.43 -14.70
N ASP A 103 32.88 -5.62 -13.69
CA ASP A 103 33.67 -4.42 -13.39
C ASP A 103 34.63 -4.70 -12.22
N GLU A 104 35.92 -4.88 -12.49
CA GLU A 104 37.00 -4.97 -11.48
C GLU A 104 37.17 -3.65 -10.69
N ASP A 105 36.56 -2.56 -11.15
CA ASP A 105 36.63 -1.24 -10.52
C ASP A 105 35.72 -1.15 -9.30
N ASN A 106 36.27 -0.70 -8.18
CA ASN A 106 35.48 -0.30 -7.02
C ASN A 106 34.85 1.07 -7.31
N PRO A 107 33.53 1.16 -7.49
CA PRO A 107 32.91 2.39 -7.97
C PRO A 107 32.91 3.53 -6.93
N LEU A 108 33.39 3.27 -5.71
CA LEU A 108 33.51 4.24 -4.61
C LEU A 108 34.97 4.69 -4.37
N GLU A 109 35.95 4.15 -5.09
CA GLU A 109 37.39 4.38 -4.82
C GLU A 109 37.92 5.75 -5.24
N ASN A 110 37.15 6.56 -6.00
CA ASN A 110 37.61 7.84 -6.55
C ASN A 110 36.70 9.04 -6.25
N LEU A 111 35.91 9.00 -5.15
CA LEU A 111 35.16 10.18 -4.70
C LEU A 111 36.12 11.16 -4.04
N GLY A 112 36.60 12.16 -4.80
CA GLY A 112 37.51 13.20 -4.31
C GLY A 112 36.92 14.10 -3.22
N PRO A 113 37.71 15.02 -2.63
CA PRO A 113 37.25 15.89 -1.54
C PRO A 113 36.17 16.85 -2.06
N ALA A 114 34.92 16.59 -1.68
CA ALA A 114 33.78 17.39 -2.09
C ALA A 114 32.76 17.49 -0.94
N SER A 115 31.84 18.43 -1.04
CA SER A 115 30.83 18.65 0.01
C SER A 115 29.99 17.37 0.28
N PRO A 116 29.38 17.22 1.48
CA PRO A 116 28.55 16.05 1.79
C PRO A 116 27.48 15.74 0.75
N GLN A 117 26.86 16.78 0.18
CA GLN A 117 25.88 16.65 -0.89
C GLN A 117 26.50 16.12 -2.20
N TRP A 118 27.71 16.55 -2.55
CA TRP A 118 28.37 16.12 -3.79
C TRP A 118 28.73 14.64 -3.74
N GLU A 119 29.24 14.17 -2.60
CA GLU A 119 29.58 12.76 -2.44
C GLU A 119 28.33 11.87 -2.46
N ALA A 120 27.25 12.31 -1.80
CA ALA A 120 25.93 11.67 -1.90
C ALA A 120 25.38 11.67 -3.35
N ALA A 121 25.63 12.73 -4.12
CA ALA A 121 25.28 12.78 -5.53
C ALA A 121 26.07 11.78 -6.38
N SER A 122 27.31 11.49 -6.01
CA SER A 122 28.12 10.47 -6.69
C SER A 122 27.62 9.06 -6.38
N LEU A 123 27.14 8.78 -5.16
CA LEU A 123 26.39 7.55 -4.87
C LEU A 123 25.17 7.39 -5.79
N TYR A 124 24.41 8.48 -6.01
CA TYR A 124 23.29 8.44 -6.95
C TYR A 124 23.73 8.12 -8.39
N ARG A 125 24.83 8.72 -8.87
CA ARG A 125 25.33 8.45 -10.24
C ARG A 125 25.68 6.98 -10.42
N LEU A 126 26.29 6.38 -9.41
CA LEU A 126 26.60 4.96 -9.40
C LEU A 126 25.33 4.10 -9.38
N MET A 127 24.39 4.39 -8.48
CA MET A 127 23.10 3.70 -8.43
C MET A 127 22.38 3.79 -9.78
N ASN A 128 22.40 4.98 -10.38
CA ASN A 128 21.81 5.24 -11.68
C ASN A 128 22.48 4.45 -12.81
N PHE A 129 23.78 4.19 -12.74
CA PHE A 129 24.49 3.36 -13.70
C PHE A 129 23.89 1.94 -13.70
N TYR A 130 23.83 1.26 -12.54
CA TYR A 130 23.23 -0.08 -12.42
C TYR A 130 21.75 -0.12 -12.82
N LEU A 131 20.99 0.92 -12.48
CA LEU A 131 19.56 0.96 -12.76
C LEU A 131 19.24 1.14 -14.25
N VAL A 132 20.11 1.77 -15.04
CA VAL A 132 19.74 2.33 -16.36
C VAL A 132 20.60 1.79 -17.49
N HIS A 133 21.78 1.20 -17.22
CA HIS A 133 22.82 1.01 -18.24
C HIS A 133 22.23 0.49 -19.55
N ASP A 134 22.38 1.35 -20.55
CA ASP A 134 21.87 1.26 -21.91
C ASP A 134 23.06 0.88 -22.80
N GLY A 135 23.14 -0.40 -23.14
CA GLY A 135 24.07 -0.96 -24.11
C GLY A 135 23.36 -2.05 -24.90
N GLN A 136 23.79 -2.30 -26.15
CA GLN A 136 23.17 -3.31 -27.03
C GLN A 136 23.19 -4.74 -26.47
N TRP A 137 23.99 -5.00 -25.43
CA TRP A 137 24.27 -6.34 -24.89
C TRP A 137 23.73 -6.59 -23.48
N ASN A 138 23.39 -5.55 -22.71
CA ASN A 138 22.83 -5.70 -21.36
C ASN A 138 21.84 -4.56 -21.05
N PRO A 139 20.52 -4.80 -21.12
CA PRO A 139 19.53 -3.79 -20.83
C PRO A 139 19.29 -3.68 -19.31
N GLY A 140 19.59 -2.49 -18.74
CA GLY A 140 19.56 -2.23 -17.29
C GLY A 140 18.24 -2.59 -16.56
N ILE A 141 18.35 -2.78 -15.25
CA ILE A 141 17.31 -3.36 -14.38
C ILE A 141 15.96 -2.62 -14.49
N LEU A 142 15.97 -1.29 -14.62
CA LEU A 142 14.73 -0.53 -14.76
C LEU A 142 14.02 -0.89 -16.07
N GLN A 143 14.73 -1.08 -17.19
CA GLN A 143 14.09 -1.40 -18.47
C GLN A 143 13.50 -2.83 -18.50
N THR A 144 14.15 -3.79 -17.86
CA THR A 144 13.92 -5.23 -18.09
C THR A 144 13.19 -5.95 -16.96
N GLN A 145 13.38 -5.52 -15.72
CA GLN A 145 12.98 -6.31 -14.55
C GLN A 145 11.91 -5.63 -13.69
N THR A 146 11.55 -4.37 -13.99
CA THR A 146 10.60 -3.61 -13.19
C THR A 146 9.67 -2.74 -14.03
N LEU A 147 8.57 -2.28 -13.42
CA LEU A 147 7.70 -1.23 -13.95
C LEU A 147 8.08 0.18 -13.47
N TRP A 148 9.20 0.33 -12.75
CA TRP A 148 9.70 1.62 -12.28
C TRP A 148 10.42 2.37 -13.39
N ARG A 149 10.10 3.65 -13.61
CA ARG A 149 10.81 4.50 -14.56
C ARG A 149 11.11 5.86 -13.95
N LYS A 150 12.18 6.48 -14.44
CA LYS A 150 12.48 7.88 -14.14
C LYS A 150 11.35 8.76 -14.63
N TYR A 151 10.85 9.58 -13.73
CA TYR A 151 9.81 10.55 -14.04
C TYR A 151 10.45 11.94 -14.12
N PRO A 152 10.28 12.67 -15.24
CA PRO A 152 10.83 14.01 -15.38
C PRO A 152 10.33 14.89 -14.23
N ILE A 153 11.25 15.54 -13.51
CA ILE A 153 10.87 16.54 -12.52
C ILE A 153 10.70 17.86 -13.27
N PRO A 154 9.48 18.41 -13.44
CA PRO A 154 9.30 19.58 -14.29
C PRO A 154 10.06 20.77 -13.69
N ARG A 155 10.88 21.44 -14.51
CA ARG A 155 11.81 22.51 -14.07
C ARG A 155 11.11 23.70 -13.38
N GLY A 156 9.78 23.85 -13.54
CA GLY A 156 8.96 24.91 -12.92
C GLY A 156 8.23 24.54 -11.62
N ARG A 157 8.39 23.33 -11.07
CA ARG A 157 7.72 22.94 -9.83
C ARG A 157 8.50 23.33 -8.57
N THR A 158 7.78 23.64 -7.48
CA THR A 158 8.32 24.13 -6.20
C THR A 158 9.43 23.25 -5.61
N LEU A 159 9.32 21.92 -5.71
CA LEU A 159 10.37 21.03 -5.21
C LEU A 159 11.70 21.17 -6.00
N CYS A 160 11.65 21.32 -7.32
CA CYS A 160 12.84 21.59 -8.15
C CYS A 160 13.51 22.89 -7.75
N GLN A 161 12.72 23.94 -7.54
CA GLN A 161 13.23 25.27 -7.20
C GLN A 161 13.95 25.26 -5.84
N LEU A 162 13.40 24.55 -4.85
CA LEU A 162 14.02 24.43 -3.52
C LEU A 162 15.27 23.56 -3.50
N SER A 163 15.36 22.59 -4.41
CA SER A 163 16.38 21.53 -4.43
C SER A 163 17.45 21.72 -5.51
N HIS A 164 17.53 22.90 -6.12
CA HIS A 164 18.49 23.15 -7.20
C HIS A 164 19.95 23.22 -6.69
N THR A 165 20.93 22.99 -7.56
CA THR A 165 22.38 22.99 -7.20
C THR A 165 22.89 24.33 -6.69
N GLN A 166 22.21 25.43 -7.02
CA GLN A 166 22.50 26.77 -6.52
C GLN A 166 21.57 27.18 -5.37
N SER A 167 20.76 26.23 -4.86
CA SER A 167 19.88 26.50 -3.73
C SER A 167 20.72 26.80 -2.48
N PRO A 168 20.37 27.85 -1.71
CA PRO A 168 21.04 28.13 -0.44
C PRO A 168 20.84 27.00 0.59
N ARG A 169 19.96 26.05 0.32
CA ARG A 169 19.59 24.97 1.24
C ARG A 169 20.53 23.76 1.18
N ASN A 170 21.48 23.71 0.24
CA ASN A 170 22.49 22.65 0.12
C ASN A 170 21.93 21.20 0.10
N TRP A 171 20.77 20.97 -0.52
CA TRP A 171 20.25 19.62 -0.82
C TRP A 171 19.59 19.57 -2.21
N ARG A 172 19.55 18.39 -2.82
CA ARG A 172 19.03 18.16 -4.17
C ARG A 172 18.30 16.83 -4.32
N VAL A 173 17.11 16.88 -4.93
CA VAL A 173 16.42 15.67 -5.42
C VAL A 173 16.94 15.36 -6.82
N TRP A 174 17.59 14.22 -6.98
CA TRP A 174 18.26 13.86 -8.23
C TRP A 174 17.33 13.22 -9.25
N THR A 175 16.44 12.35 -8.80
CA THR A 175 15.45 11.70 -9.66
C THR A 175 14.24 11.30 -8.84
N ILE A 176 13.10 11.33 -9.50
CA ILE A 176 11.85 10.75 -9.03
C ILE A 176 11.59 9.52 -9.90
N PHE A 177 11.17 8.42 -9.29
CA PHE A 177 10.74 7.23 -9.99
C PHE A 177 9.26 6.99 -9.73
N ARG A 178 8.55 6.59 -10.77
CA ARG A 178 7.14 6.21 -10.71
C ARG A 178 6.93 4.87 -11.40
N ARG A 179 5.93 4.13 -10.94
CA ARG A 179 5.53 2.85 -11.52
C ARG A 179 4.50 3.06 -12.62
N PHE A 180 4.71 2.41 -13.76
CA PHE A 180 3.82 2.45 -14.93
C PHE A 180 3.01 1.17 -15.03
N GLN A 181 1.85 1.24 -15.70
CA GLN A 181 0.92 0.11 -15.77
C GLN A 181 1.47 -1.05 -16.61
N TYR A 182 2.10 -0.76 -17.75
CA TYR A 182 2.59 -1.76 -18.70
C TYR A 182 4.01 -1.45 -19.19
N TYR A 183 4.73 -2.49 -19.62
CA TYR A 183 6.06 -2.36 -20.22
C TYR A 183 6.04 -1.61 -21.57
N GLU A 184 4.99 -1.83 -22.37
CA GLU A 184 4.86 -1.35 -23.76
C GLU A 184 4.48 0.13 -23.86
N ASP A 185 3.77 0.67 -22.86
CA ASP A 185 3.33 2.07 -22.85
C ASP A 185 4.50 3.06 -22.74
N ILE A 186 5.70 2.58 -22.39
CA ILE A 186 6.91 3.37 -22.13
C ILE A 186 7.54 3.95 -23.42
N ILE A 187 7.14 3.44 -24.59
CA ILE A 187 7.76 3.76 -25.91
C ILE A 187 7.01 4.88 -26.66
N SER A 188 5.89 5.39 -26.13
CA SER A 188 5.11 6.41 -26.85
C SER A 188 5.87 7.75 -26.93
N GLU A 189 6.32 8.12 -28.12
CA GLU A 189 7.00 9.39 -28.41
C GLU A 189 6.08 10.62 -28.29
N THR A 190 4.79 10.44 -27.96
CA THR A 190 3.75 11.47 -28.14
C THR A 190 2.80 11.74 -26.96
N GLY A 191 2.86 11.02 -25.84
CA GLY A 191 1.94 11.29 -24.73
C GLY A 191 2.21 10.51 -23.44
N GLU A 192 1.91 11.13 -22.30
CA GLU A 192 2.15 10.57 -20.95
C GLU A 192 1.58 9.16 -20.81
N SER A 193 2.44 8.15 -20.68
CA SER A 193 2.06 6.79 -20.36
C SER A 193 1.34 6.74 -18.99
N PRO A 194 0.24 5.98 -18.85
CA PRO A 194 -0.50 5.95 -17.60
C PRO A 194 0.34 5.32 -16.47
N LEU A 195 0.35 6.00 -15.32
CA LEU A 195 0.88 5.43 -14.09
C LEU A 195 0.07 4.20 -13.70
N ASP A 196 0.70 3.24 -13.03
CA ASP A 196 0.02 2.08 -12.45
C ASP A 196 -1.10 2.56 -11.51
N PRO A 197 -2.39 2.40 -11.88
CA PRO A 197 -3.49 2.99 -11.14
C PRO A 197 -3.72 2.30 -9.79
N ASP A 198 -3.21 1.08 -9.61
CA ASP A 198 -3.48 0.22 -8.45
C ASP A 198 -2.38 0.30 -7.40
N LYS A 199 -1.19 0.75 -7.78
CA LYS A 199 0.01 0.82 -6.92
C LYS A 199 0.47 2.26 -6.75
N PRO A 200 -0.22 3.07 -5.92
CA PRO A 200 0.15 4.45 -5.68
C PRO A 200 1.50 4.48 -4.95
N HIS A 201 2.61 4.70 -5.65
CA HIS A 201 3.89 4.86 -4.97
C HIS A 201 4.82 5.75 -5.78
N VAL A 202 5.66 6.50 -5.07
CA VAL A 202 6.68 7.35 -5.68
C VAL A 202 7.99 7.17 -4.93
N MET A 203 9.08 7.03 -5.67
CA MET A 203 10.41 6.98 -5.09
C MET A 203 11.21 8.21 -5.48
N ALA A 204 12.16 8.60 -4.64
CA ALA A 204 13.13 9.62 -5.01
C ALA A 204 14.48 9.38 -4.33
N PHE A 205 15.53 9.92 -4.96
CA PHE A 205 16.85 10.00 -4.33
C PHE A 205 17.15 11.46 -3.96
N LEU A 206 17.49 11.68 -2.69
CA LEU A 206 17.88 12.96 -2.12
C LEU A 206 19.36 12.93 -1.74
N ALA A 207 20.13 13.85 -2.30
CA ALA A 207 21.48 14.16 -1.83
C ALA A 207 21.42 15.40 -0.94
N ASP A 208 21.93 15.31 0.28
CA ASP A 208 21.83 16.35 1.30
C ASP A 208 23.22 16.74 1.83
N GLY A 209 23.40 18.03 2.04
CA GLY A 209 24.55 18.60 2.73
C GLY A 209 24.50 18.42 4.25
N ALA A 210 23.30 18.24 4.82
CA ALA A 210 23.14 17.90 6.23
C ALA A 210 23.44 16.42 6.46
N LEU A 211 24.29 16.13 7.44
CA LEU A 211 24.68 14.77 7.80
C LEU A 211 23.49 13.97 8.32
N ILE A 212 23.40 12.70 7.94
CA ILE A 212 22.35 11.80 8.44
C ILE A 212 22.62 11.50 9.92
N ARG A 213 21.58 11.66 10.75
CA ARG A 213 21.60 11.36 12.19
C ARG A 213 20.52 10.35 12.52
N GLU A 214 20.85 9.38 13.35
CA GLU A 214 19.94 8.27 13.68
C GLU A 214 18.61 8.75 14.25
N ASP A 215 18.63 9.65 15.24
CA ASP A 215 17.43 10.03 15.99
C ASP A 215 16.56 11.12 15.36
N VAL A 216 17.10 11.92 14.43
CA VAL A 216 16.41 13.11 13.89
C VAL A 216 16.24 13.04 12.37
N LEU A 217 15.12 13.58 11.88
CA LEU A 217 14.89 13.80 10.45
C LEU A 217 15.55 15.11 10.02
N SER A 218 16.14 15.14 8.83
CA SER A 218 16.56 16.41 8.23
C SER A 218 15.33 17.16 7.69
N THR A 219 15.45 18.48 7.60
CA THR A 219 14.38 19.31 7.04
C THR A 219 14.13 18.97 5.57
N SER A 220 15.17 18.62 4.83
CA SER A 220 15.08 18.26 3.40
C SER A 220 14.32 16.94 3.20
N GLU A 221 14.53 15.94 4.05
CA GLU A 221 13.82 14.66 4.01
C GLU A 221 12.33 14.86 4.18
N LEU A 222 11.93 15.57 5.24
CA LEU A 222 10.53 15.81 5.53
C LEU A 222 9.88 16.71 4.48
N THR A 223 10.62 17.73 3.97
CA THR A 223 10.16 18.59 2.88
C THR A 223 9.89 17.78 1.62
N CYS A 224 10.82 16.90 1.25
CA CYS A 224 10.73 16.07 0.06
C CYS A 224 9.58 15.08 0.16
N ILE A 225 9.50 14.31 1.26
CA ILE A 225 8.41 13.37 1.50
C ILE A 225 7.05 14.05 1.45
N THR A 226 6.88 15.17 2.18
CA THR A 226 5.61 15.91 2.22
C THR A 226 5.18 16.36 0.82
N TYR A 227 6.13 16.79 -0.01
CA TYR A 227 5.83 17.14 -1.39
C TYR A 227 5.47 15.92 -2.25
N LEU A 228 6.23 14.83 -2.15
CA LEU A 228 6.05 13.63 -2.96
C LEU A 228 4.69 12.98 -2.73
N VAL A 229 4.27 12.85 -1.46
CA VAL A 229 2.94 12.30 -1.13
C VAL A 229 1.80 13.23 -1.57
N ALA A 230 1.99 14.54 -1.47
CA ALA A 230 1.01 15.52 -1.95
C ALA A 230 0.85 15.51 -3.47
N ASP A 231 1.97 15.42 -4.21
CA ASP A 231 1.96 15.26 -5.66
C ASP A 231 1.36 13.91 -6.08
N GLY A 232 1.64 12.84 -5.32
CA GLY A 232 1.01 11.53 -5.49
C GLY A 232 -0.51 11.59 -5.29
N ALA A 233 -1.00 12.30 -4.27
CA ALA A 233 -2.43 12.43 -3.98
C ALA A 233 -3.22 13.13 -5.09
N LEU A 234 -2.57 14.00 -5.86
CA LEU A 234 -3.18 14.63 -7.05
C LEU A 234 -3.32 13.66 -8.23
N LYS A 235 -2.43 12.66 -8.31
CA LYS A 235 -2.39 11.64 -9.37
C LYS A 235 -3.30 10.45 -9.04
N TYR A 236 -3.21 9.93 -7.81
CA TYR A 236 -3.92 8.75 -7.33
C TYR A 236 -5.16 9.14 -6.52
N LYS A 237 -6.14 9.74 -7.18
CA LYS A 237 -7.28 10.40 -6.51
C LYS A 237 -8.15 9.44 -5.69
N HIS A 238 -8.26 8.19 -6.15
CA HIS A 238 -9.08 7.13 -5.54
C HIS A 238 -8.42 6.45 -4.34
N HIS A 239 -7.11 6.63 -4.16
CA HIS A 239 -6.38 5.98 -3.08
C HIS A 239 -6.44 6.81 -1.80
N ARG A 240 -6.74 6.14 -0.68
CA ARG A 240 -6.66 6.73 0.67
C ARG A 240 -5.20 6.91 1.10
N PHE A 241 -4.36 5.91 0.86
CA PHE A 241 -2.97 5.98 1.29
C PHE A 241 -2.07 6.29 0.12
N ILE A 242 -1.29 7.36 0.25
CA ILE A 242 -0.29 7.75 -0.75
C ILE A 242 1.09 7.61 -0.12
N PRO A 243 1.76 6.48 -0.35
CA PRO A 243 3.12 6.28 0.11
C PRO A 243 4.15 6.93 -0.84
N ALA A 244 5.25 7.35 -0.24
CA ALA A 244 6.48 7.78 -0.90
C ALA A 244 7.68 7.12 -0.21
N THR A 245 8.73 6.81 -0.97
CA THR A 245 10.01 6.33 -0.43
C THR A 245 11.13 7.23 -0.91
N LEU A 246 11.98 7.64 0.01
CA LEU A 246 13.08 8.54 -0.21
C LEU A 246 14.37 7.85 0.24
N MET A 247 15.27 7.63 -0.70
CA MET A 247 16.66 7.32 -0.37
C MET A 247 17.36 8.63 -0.06
N SER A 248 17.58 8.90 1.22
CA SER A 248 18.26 10.10 1.69
C SER A 248 19.73 9.77 1.88
N ALA A 249 20.61 10.56 1.29
CA ALA A 249 22.05 10.36 1.30
C ALA A 249 22.80 11.64 1.68
N SER A 250 23.82 11.51 2.53
CA SER A 250 24.80 12.55 2.82
C SER A 250 26.16 11.90 3.05
N LEU A 251 27.22 12.41 2.40
CA LEU A 251 28.48 11.68 2.24
C LEU A 251 28.20 10.28 1.67
N ARG A 252 28.89 9.26 2.20
CA ARG A 252 28.66 7.84 1.92
C ARG A 252 27.62 7.20 2.85
N THR A 253 26.79 7.99 3.53
CA THR A 253 25.75 7.45 4.42
C THR A 253 24.40 7.60 3.75
N VAL A 254 23.58 6.55 3.82
CA VAL A 254 22.22 6.50 3.27
C VAL A 254 21.26 6.03 4.34
N ARG A 255 20.03 6.52 4.32
CA ARG A 255 18.90 5.87 5.00
C ARG A 255 17.66 5.90 4.12
N ILE A 256 16.75 4.97 4.40
CA ILE A 256 15.43 4.96 3.79
C ILE A 256 14.49 5.78 4.66
N VAL A 257 13.77 6.70 4.04
CA VAL A 257 12.67 7.44 4.68
C VAL A 257 11.41 7.17 3.86
N GLN A 258 10.37 6.61 4.48
CA GLN A 258 9.06 6.48 3.87
C GLN A 258 8.09 7.47 4.49
N GLY A 259 7.18 7.99 3.69
CA GLY A 259 6.05 8.78 4.16
C GLY A 259 4.75 8.26 3.61
N VAL A 260 3.72 8.26 4.43
CA VAL A 260 2.39 7.76 4.04
C VAL A 260 1.38 8.83 4.39
N LEU A 261 0.79 9.43 3.36
CA LEU A 261 -0.30 10.37 3.53
C LEU A 261 -1.62 9.60 3.58
N ASP A 262 -2.33 9.75 4.68
CA ASP A 262 -3.74 9.39 4.77
C ASP A 262 -4.59 10.55 4.23
N CYS A 263 -5.06 10.38 3.00
CA CYS A 263 -5.88 11.33 2.26
C CYS A 263 -7.27 11.58 2.85
N GLN A 264 -7.71 10.78 3.81
CA GLN A 264 -8.99 10.93 4.51
C GLN A 264 -8.81 11.66 5.83
N LYS A 265 -7.76 11.33 6.60
CA LYS A 265 -7.46 11.97 7.89
C LYS A 265 -6.60 13.23 7.76
N GLY A 266 -5.90 13.40 6.64
CA GLY A 266 -4.92 14.49 6.45
C GLY A 266 -3.65 14.34 7.27
N THR A 267 -3.39 13.15 7.79
CA THR A 267 -2.24 12.84 8.63
C THR A 267 -1.10 12.26 7.80
N LEU A 268 0.14 12.57 8.18
CA LEU A 268 1.35 12.05 7.56
C LEU A 268 2.11 11.20 8.57
N GLU A 269 2.27 9.91 8.27
CA GLU A 269 3.17 9.02 9.01
C GLU A 269 4.52 8.98 8.32
N ILE A 270 5.61 9.02 9.11
CA ILE A 270 6.97 8.85 8.63
C ILE A 270 7.56 7.56 9.19
N ARG A 271 8.30 6.83 8.36
CA ARG A 271 9.11 5.67 8.75
C ARG A 271 10.53 5.92 8.32
N LYS A 272 11.52 5.63 9.17
CA LYS A 272 12.94 5.77 8.81
C LYS A 272 13.72 4.53 9.20
N SER A 273 14.72 4.19 8.39
CA SER A 273 15.69 3.16 8.73
C SER A 273 16.83 3.72 9.56
N GLN A 274 17.58 2.81 10.18
CA GLN A 274 18.93 3.09 10.64
C GLN A 274 19.79 3.66 9.49
N PRO A 275 20.72 4.59 9.77
CA PRO A 275 21.72 5.02 8.79
C PRO A 275 22.65 3.87 8.41
N VAL A 276 22.99 3.79 7.13
CA VAL A 276 23.92 2.80 6.59
C VAL A 276 25.04 3.53 5.87
N THR A 277 26.27 3.35 6.35
CA THR A 277 27.47 3.94 5.76
C THR A 277 28.20 2.94 4.88
N PHE A 278 28.54 3.38 3.68
CA PHE A 278 29.37 2.65 2.72
C PHE A 278 30.84 2.98 2.97
N SER A 279 31.65 1.94 3.19
CA SER A 279 33.10 2.07 3.35
C SER A 279 33.79 2.30 2.01
N ASP A 280 35.11 2.40 2.00
CA ASP A 280 35.87 2.46 0.76
C ASP A 280 35.97 1.11 0.05
N SER A 281 35.54 0.00 0.64
CA SER A 281 35.65 -1.34 0.04
C SER A 281 34.37 -1.76 -0.66
N ARG A 282 34.44 -2.05 -1.97
CA ARG A 282 33.32 -2.63 -2.75
C ARG A 282 32.79 -3.91 -2.11
N ILE A 283 33.68 -4.87 -1.81
CA ILE A 283 33.31 -6.19 -1.27
C ILE A 283 32.56 -6.04 0.06
N ALA A 284 33.09 -5.22 0.98
CA ALA A 284 32.45 -5.01 2.29
C ALA A 284 31.09 -4.29 2.20
N ASN A 285 30.81 -3.65 1.06
CA ASN A 285 29.60 -2.90 0.82
C ASN A 285 28.57 -3.64 -0.04
N TRP A 286 28.94 -4.74 -0.69
CA TRP A 286 28.15 -5.31 -1.78
C TRP A 286 26.74 -5.69 -1.36
N ASP A 287 26.58 -6.42 -0.26
CA ASP A 287 25.25 -6.80 0.25
C ASP A 287 24.39 -5.57 0.60
N LYS A 288 24.99 -4.53 1.21
CA LYS A 288 24.31 -3.27 1.53
C LYS A 288 23.90 -2.52 0.26
N TRP A 289 24.75 -2.59 -0.77
CA TRP A 289 24.52 -1.97 -2.07
C TRP A 289 23.37 -2.64 -2.81
N LEU A 290 23.40 -3.97 -2.90
CA LEU A 290 22.29 -4.75 -3.44
C LEU A 290 21.01 -4.54 -2.65
N THR A 291 21.08 -4.41 -1.33
CA THR A 291 19.91 -4.07 -0.50
C THR A 291 19.34 -2.70 -0.88
N LEU A 292 20.20 -1.68 -1.06
CA LEU A 292 19.79 -0.34 -1.51
C LEU A 292 19.15 -0.37 -2.91
N LEU A 293 19.72 -1.13 -3.85
CA LEU A 293 19.12 -1.37 -5.16
C LEU A 293 17.77 -2.10 -5.02
N GLY A 294 17.68 -3.10 -4.14
CA GLY A 294 16.47 -3.84 -3.82
C GLY A 294 15.31 -2.93 -3.36
N TRP A 295 15.60 -1.87 -2.62
CA TRP A 295 14.61 -0.84 -2.27
C TRP A 295 14.13 -0.04 -3.49
N MET A 296 15.01 0.26 -4.43
CA MET A 296 14.71 1.02 -5.66
C MET A 296 13.81 0.25 -6.63
N ILE A 297 14.00 -1.07 -6.68
CA ILE A 297 13.28 -1.96 -7.61
C ILE A 297 12.17 -2.76 -6.91
N GLY A 298 11.99 -2.53 -5.61
CA GLY A 298 10.99 -3.17 -4.78
C GLY A 298 9.56 -2.99 -5.30
N ASN A 299 8.71 -3.97 -5.02
CA ASN A 299 7.31 -3.90 -5.42
C ASN A 299 6.49 -3.16 -4.36
N PRO A 300 5.55 -2.27 -4.75
CA PRO A 300 4.55 -1.79 -3.81
C PRO A 300 3.81 -2.97 -3.20
N ALA A 301 3.69 -2.99 -1.87
CA ALA A 301 3.10 -4.12 -1.18
C ALA A 301 1.61 -4.25 -1.55
N ASP A 302 1.14 -5.48 -1.81
CA ASP A 302 -0.25 -5.71 -2.27
C ASP A 302 -1.27 -5.81 -1.13
N GLY A 303 -0.91 -5.39 0.10
CA GLY A 303 -1.71 -5.68 1.30
C GLY A 303 -1.69 -7.17 1.64
N LEU A 304 -2.68 -7.63 2.41
CA LEU A 304 -2.86 -9.05 2.74
C LEU A 304 -3.17 -9.87 1.48
N LYS A 305 -2.35 -10.88 1.19
CA LYS A 305 -2.50 -11.79 0.04
C LYS A 305 -2.94 -13.18 0.50
N SER A 306 -3.43 -13.98 -0.46
CA SER A 306 -3.73 -15.40 -0.19
C SER A 306 -2.49 -16.20 0.24
N SER A 307 -1.29 -15.82 -0.22
CA SER A 307 -0.02 -16.42 0.18
C SER A 307 0.36 -16.18 1.65
N ASP A 308 -0.19 -15.13 2.28
CA ASP A 308 0.00 -14.88 3.72
C ASP A 308 -0.80 -15.88 4.57
N ASN A 309 -1.63 -16.70 3.90
CA ASN A 309 -2.46 -17.74 4.48
C ASN A 309 -3.26 -17.27 5.71
N PRO A 310 -3.96 -16.11 5.63
CA PRO A 310 -4.74 -15.62 6.76
C PRO A 310 -5.87 -16.60 7.08
N LEU A 311 -6.16 -16.79 8.37
CA LEU A 311 -7.43 -17.40 8.75
C LEU A 311 -8.54 -16.37 8.51
N ILE A 312 -9.46 -16.71 7.61
CA ILE A 312 -10.67 -15.93 7.34
C ILE A 312 -11.82 -16.53 8.15
N LEU A 313 -12.39 -15.75 9.06
CA LEU A 313 -13.54 -16.11 9.88
C LEU A 313 -14.82 -15.53 9.27
N HIS A 314 -15.69 -16.37 8.71
CA HIS A 314 -16.98 -15.95 8.16
C HIS A 314 -18.06 -16.03 9.25
N LEU A 315 -18.59 -14.87 9.63
CA LEU A 315 -19.55 -14.69 10.72
C LEU A 315 -20.97 -14.79 10.16
N GLY A 316 -21.71 -15.84 10.53
CA GLY A 316 -23.02 -16.15 9.95
C GLY A 316 -22.90 -16.40 8.45
N SER A 317 -22.13 -17.41 8.07
CA SER A 317 -21.80 -17.69 6.68
C SER A 317 -23.02 -18.03 5.82
N GLY A 318 -24.09 -18.53 6.43
CA GLY A 318 -25.29 -18.97 5.73
C GLY A 318 -24.96 -19.96 4.62
N GLU A 319 -25.72 -19.87 3.53
CA GLU A 319 -25.45 -20.60 2.28
C GLU A 319 -24.62 -19.78 1.27
N SER A 320 -23.83 -18.81 1.75
CA SER A 320 -23.08 -17.92 0.86
C SER A 320 -22.03 -18.69 0.05
N VAL A 321 -21.89 -18.34 -1.23
CA VAL A 321 -20.82 -18.85 -2.10
C VAL A 321 -19.47 -18.21 -1.83
N THR A 322 -19.42 -17.10 -1.06
CA THR A 322 -18.20 -16.33 -0.83
C THR A 322 -17.02 -17.15 -0.31
N PRO A 323 -17.17 -18.07 0.67
CA PRO A 323 -16.05 -18.91 1.11
C PRO A 323 -15.45 -19.76 -0.02
N VAL A 324 -16.29 -20.29 -0.91
CA VAL A 324 -15.87 -21.14 -2.04
C VAL A 324 -15.20 -20.29 -3.13
N GLU A 325 -15.71 -19.09 -3.40
CA GLU A 325 -15.06 -18.14 -4.32
C GLU A 325 -13.70 -17.66 -3.79
N LEU A 326 -13.55 -17.47 -2.48
CA LEU A 326 -12.25 -17.18 -1.88
C LEU A 326 -11.30 -18.38 -1.97
N ALA A 327 -11.80 -19.60 -1.80
CA ALA A 327 -10.99 -20.81 -1.95
C ALA A 327 -10.45 -20.97 -3.38
N SER A 328 -11.27 -20.68 -4.40
CA SER A 328 -10.82 -20.70 -5.81
C SER A 328 -9.75 -19.65 -6.12
N ARG A 329 -9.70 -18.57 -5.31
CA ARG A 329 -8.66 -17.52 -5.33
C ARG A 329 -7.48 -17.81 -4.39
N SER A 330 -7.30 -19.07 -3.99
CA SER A 330 -6.21 -19.56 -3.13
C SER A 330 -6.26 -19.15 -1.66
N TYR A 331 -7.38 -18.62 -1.15
CA TYR A 331 -7.56 -18.46 0.30
C TYR A 331 -7.98 -19.79 0.94
N LYS A 332 -6.99 -20.54 1.45
CA LYS A 332 -7.15 -21.95 1.84
C LYS A 332 -7.38 -22.19 3.33
N ARG A 333 -7.53 -21.14 4.14
CA ARG A 333 -7.70 -21.25 5.59
C ARG A 333 -8.92 -20.44 6.02
N GLN A 334 -10.07 -21.08 6.00
CA GLN A 334 -11.35 -20.43 6.27
C GLN A 334 -12.13 -21.21 7.33
N LEU A 335 -12.70 -20.48 8.28
CA LEU A 335 -13.64 -21.00 9.27
C LEU A 335 -14.97 -20.27 9.06
N CYS A 336 -15.99 -21.02 8.67
CA CYS A 336 -17.34 -20.53 8.45
C CYS A 336 -18.21 -20.96 9.62
N MET A 337 -18.83 -20.00 10.30
CA MET A 337 -19.74 -20.29 11.40
C MET A 337 -21.16 -19.87 11.07
N ASP A 338 -22.11 -20.68 11.52
CA ASP A 338 -23.54 -20.35 11.50
C ASP A 338 -24.23 -20.97 12.71
N PHE A 339 -25.30 -20.35 13.19
CA PHE A 339 -26.08 -20.85 14.34
C PHE A 339 -27.10 -21.91 13.92
N SER A 340 -27.34 -22.09 12.61
CA SER A 340 -28.26 -23.08 12.05
C SER A 340 -27.56 -24.41 11.79
N PRO A 341 -27.88 -25.49 12.54
CA PRO A 341 -27.30 -26.81 12.27
C PRO A 341 -27.65 -27.31 10.87
N THR A 342 -28.85 -27.00 10.37
CA THR A 342 -29.30 -27.36 9.02
C THR A 342 -28.40 -26.76 7.94
N VAL A 343 -28.02 -25.48 8.07
CA VAL A 343 -27.14 -24.82 7.10
C VAL A 343 -25.72 -25.39 7.18
N VAL A 344 -25.22 -25.63 8.40
CA VAL A 344 -23.88 -26.21 8.60
C VAL A 344 -23.79 -27.61 7.96
N ASP A 345 -24.78 -28.48 8.17
CA ASP A 345 -24.81 -29.81 7.57
C ASP A 345 -24.90 -29.72 6.03
N LEU A 346 -25.77 -28.85 5.53
CA LEU A 346 -25.93 -28.61 4.09
C LEU A 346 -24.63 -28.14 3.44
N MET A 347 -23.94 -27.17 4.03
CA MET A 347 -22.72 -26.59 3.46
C MET A 347 -21.53 -27.54 3.55
N ASN A 348 -21.45 -28.34 4.63
CA ASN A 348 -20.47 -29.44 4.72
C ASN A 348 -20.67 -30.47 3.61
N GLN A 349 -21.91 -30.88 3.33
CA GLN A 349 -22.21 -31.84 2.26
C GLN A 349 -21.98 -31.23 0.87
N ARG A 350 -22.50 -30.03 0.62
CA ARG A 350 -22.44 -29.33 -0.67
C ARG A 350 -21.00 -29.06 -1.11
N HIS A 351 -20.08 -28.84 -0.16
CA HIS A 351 -18.70 -28.44 -0.44
C HIS A 351 -17.64 -29.38 0.15
N ALA A 352 -17.99 -30.66 0.39
CA ALA A 352 -17.08 -31.66 0.97
C ALA A 352 -15.75 -31.80 0.21
N GLU A 353 -15.76 -31.60 -1.11
CA GLU A 353 -14.57 -31.68 -1.97
C GLU A 353 -13.71 -30.41 -1.96
N VAL A 354 -14.21 -29.28 -1.43
CA VAL A 354 -13.50 -28.01 -1.39
C VAL A 354 -12.61 -27.95 -0.15
N LYS A 355 -11.32 -28.18 -0.33
CA LYS A 355 -10.35 -28.14 0.77
C LYS A 355 -10.14 -26.72 1.31
N GLY A 356 -9.89 -26.62 2.61
CA GLY A 356 -9.50 -25.36 3.25
C GLY A 356 -10.64 -24.52 3.81
N ILE A 357 -11.85 -25.07 3.83
CA ILE A 357 -13.04 -24.47 4.45
C ILE A 357 -13.52 -25.43 5.55
N GLU A 358 -13.67 -24.91 6.75
CA GLU A 358 -14.30 -25.60 7.88
C GLU A 358 -15.65 -24.95 8.17
N TRP A 359 -16.74 -25.73 8.23
CA TRP A 359 -18.07 -25.22 8.60
C TRP A 359 -18.43 -25.70 10.01
N LYS A 360 -18.72 -24.77 10.92
CA LYS A 360 -19.03 -25.07 12.33
C LYS A 360 -20.35 -24.44 12.79
N LEU A 361 -21.06 -25.19 13.62
CA LEU A 361 -22.19 -24.68 14.39
C LEU A 361 -21.67 -23.82 15.55
N MET A 362 -21.85 -22.49 15.48
CA MET A 362 -21.44 -21.55 16.53
C MET A 362 -22.36 -20.31 16.56
N ASP A 363 -22.51 -19.66 17.72
CA ASP A 363 -23.17 -18.35 17.83
C ASP A 363 -22.10 -17.25 17.72
N VAL A 364 -22.34 -16.26 16.87
CA VAL A 364 -21.43 -15.14 16.67
C VAL A 364 -21.30 -14.21 17.89
N ARG A 365 -22.18 -14.34 18.89
CA ARG A 365 -22.11 -13.64 20.18
C ARG A 365 -21.44 -14.47 21.28
N ASP A 366 -21.03 -15.69 20.96
CA ASP A 366 -20.28 -16.59 21.84
C ASP A 366 -19.31 -17.43 21.00
N MET A 367 -18.14 -16.85 20.73
CA MET A 367 -17.12 -17.47 19.87
C MET A 367 -16.17 -18.39 20.63
N VAL A 368 -16.63 -19.00 21.72
CA VAL A 368 -15.89 -20.05 22.43
C VAL A 368 -15.45 -21.14 21.45
N GLY A 369 -14.15 -21.40 21.42
CA GLY A 369 -13.53 -22.35 20.48
C GLY A 369 -12.77 -21.68 19.32
N VAL A 370 -12.90 -20.38 19.12
CA VAL A 370 -11.97 -19.59 18.30
C VAL A 370 -10.88 -19.03 19.19
N ALA A 371 -9.62 -19.36 18.90
CA ALA A 371 -8.50 -18.89 19.72
C ALA A 371 -8.29 -17.37 19.57
N ASP A 372 -7.97 -16.70 20.68
CA ASP A 372 -7.52 -15.31 20.69
C ASP A 372 -6.35 -15.10 19.72
N LYS A 373 -6.35 -13.95 19.03
CA LYS A 373 -5.30 -13.55 18.08
C LYS A 373 -4.98 -14.62 17.02
N SER A 374 -5.98 -15.38 16.58
CA SER A 374 -5.80 -16.43 15.57
C SER A 374 -6.31 -16.04 14.18
N VAL A 375 -7.26 -15.10 14.11
CA VAL A 375 -7.96 -14.68 12.89
C VAL A 375 -7.25 -13.50 12.24
N GLY A 376 -6.97 -13.61 10.93
CA GLY A 376 -6.39 -12.49 10.16
C GLY A 376 -7.46 -11.55 9.60
N VAL A 377 -8.56 -12.14 9.12
CA VAL A 377 -9.71 -11.42 8.54
C VAL A 377 -10.99 -11.97 9.14
N ALA A 378 -11.78 -11.14 9.80
CA ALA A 378 -13.17 -11.45 10.12
C ALA A 378 -14.06 -10.89 8.99
N PHE A 379 -15.08 -11.63 8.57
CA PHE A 379 -15.91 -11.30 7.41
C PHE A 379 -17.39 -11.48 7.76
N ASP A 380 -18.17 -10.41 7.64
CA ASP A 380 -19.62 -10.40 7.79
C ASP A 380 -20.26 -9.85 6.52
N LYS A 381 -21.26 -10.56 5.99
CA LYS A 381 -22.10 -10.08 4.90
C LYS A 381 -23.58 -10.23 5.24
N GLY A 382 -24.06 -9.33 6.09
CA GLY A 382 -25.48 -9.16 6.46
C GLY A 382 -25.89 -9.88 7.76
N THR A 383 -24.96 -10.47 8.50
CA THR A 383 -25.29 -11.21 9.74
C THR A 383 -25.61 -10.25 10.87
N LEU A 384 -24.77 -9.22 11.07
CA LEU A 384 -25.04 -8.14 12.02
C LEU A 384 -26.37 -7.43 11.73
N ASP A 385 -26.77 -7.33 10.46
CA ASP A 385 -28.03 -6.68 10.06
C ASP A 385 -29.26 -7.37 10.63
N ALA A 386 -29.20 -8.69 10.80
CA ALA A 386 -30.29 -9.49 11.37
C ALA A 386 -30.53 -9.20 12.86
N MET A 387 -29.54 -8.64 13.56
CA MET A 387 -29.65 -8.26 14.97
C MET A 387 -30.21 -6.84 15.18
N ILE A 388 -30.33 -6.04 14.11
CA ILE A 388 -30.71 -4.63 14.18
C ILE A 388 -32.18 -4.45 13.78
N HIS A 389 -32.99 -3.97 14.72
CA HIS A 389 -34.42 -3.70 14.53
C HIS A 389 -34.86 -2.40 15.23
N GLY A 390 -36.11 -1.98 14.99
CA GLY A 390 -36.64 -0.75 15.58
C GLY A 390 -36.15 0.53 14.88
N SER A 391 -36.20 1.65 15.59
CA SER A 391 -35.84 2.96 15.03
C SER A 391 -34.33 3.06 14.79
N PRO A 392 -33.86 3.38 13.57
CA PRO A 392 -32.43 3.57 13.32
C PRO A 392 -31.89 4.86 13.98
N TRP A 393 -32.77 5.82 14.31
CA TRP A 393 -32.41 7.07 15.00
C TRP A 393 -32.27 6.89 16.52
N ASN A 394 -32.98 5.91 17.08
CA ASN A 394 -32.94 5.58 18.50
C ASN A 394 -33.11 4.05 18.66
N PRO A 395 -32.04 3.27 18.40
CA PRO A 395 -32.13 1.81 18.43
C PRO A 395 -32.48 1.33 19.86
N PRO A 396 -33.31 0.29 19.99
CA PRO A 396 -33.60 -0.34 21.28
C PRO A 396 -32.32 -0.77 22.00
N GLU A 397 -32.36 -0.84 23.33
CA GLU A 397 -31.18 -1.24 24.11
C GLU A 397 -30.69 -2.65 23.75
N THR A 398 -31.62 -3.57 23.48
CA THR A 398 -31.32 -4.92 23.00
C THR A 398 -30.51 -4.92 21.70
N VAL A 399 -30.73 -3.96 20.80
CA VAL A 399 -29.91 -3.82 19.57
C VAL A 399 -28.50 -3.38 19.94
N LYS A 400 -28.35 -2.36 20.80
CA LYS A 400 -27.04 -1.86 21.21
C LYS A 400 -26.23 -2.93 21.94
N GLU A 401 -26.88 -3.70 22.81
CA GLU A 401 -26.27 -4.82 23.53
C GLU A 401 -25.84 -5.92 22.56
N ASN A 402 -26.70 -6.35 21.64
CA ASN A 402 -26.37 -7.37 20.65
C ASN A 402 -25.22 -6.94 19.72
N THR A 403 -25.26 -5.73 19.17
CA THR A 403 -24.20 -5.23 18.28
C THR A 403 -22.89 -5.07 19.03
N SER A 404 -22.94 -4.61 20.29
CA SER A 404 -21.73 -4.47 21.12
C SER A 404 -21.14 -5.82 21.51
N GLY A 405 -21.98 -6.78 21.90
CA GLY A 405 -21.54 -8.15 22.22
C GLY A 405 -20.90 -8.83 21.02
N TYR A 406 -21.52 -8.73 19.85
CA TYR A 406 -20.96 -9.23 18.58
C TYR A 406 -19.56 -8.69 18.29
N LEU A 407 -19.37 -7.37 18.40
CA LEU A 407 -18.06 -6.73 18.20
C LEU A 407 -17.05 -7.09 19.29
N TYR A 408 -17.53 -7.35 20.52
CA TYR A 408 -16.71 -7.74 21.66
C TYR A 408 -16.11 -9.14 21.47
N GLU A 409 -16.82 -10.05 20.82
CA GLU A 409 -16.30 -11.37 20.47
C GLU A 409 -15.28 -11.31 19.33
N ILE A 410 -15.50 -10.45 18.33
CA ILE A 410 -14.58 -10.31 17.17
C ILE A 410 -13.23 -9.73 17.58
N TYR A 411 -13.23 -8.74 18.48
CA TYR A 411 -12.02 -8.04 18.86
C TYR A 411 -10.90 -8.98 19.39
N PRO A 412 -11.10 -9.87 20.38
CA PRO A 412 -10.05 -10.73 20.93
C PRO A 412 -9.55 -11.79 19.93
N VAL A 413 -10.44 -12.39 19.12
CA VAL A 413 -10.06 -13.44 18.16
C VAL A 413 -9.22 -12.92 17.00
N LEU A 414 -9.37 -11.64 16.63
CA LEU A 414 -8.52 -10.99 15.64
C LEU A 414 -7.07 -10.84 16.12
N LYS A 415 -6.13 -11.11 15.23
CA LYS A 415 -4.70 -10.77 15.39
C LYS A 415 -4.52 -9.27 15.57
N ASP A 416 -3.40 -8.89 16.18
CA ASP A 416 -2.95 -7.50 16.15
C ASP A 416 -2.69 -7.09 14.69
N GLY A 417 -3.28 -5.98 14.23
CA GLY A 417 -3.29 -5.59 12.81
C GLY A 417 -4.27 -6.36 11.92
N GLY A 418 -5.08 -7.26 12.50
CA GLY A 418 -6.17 -7.94 11.80
C GLY A 418 -7.30 -6.97 11.42
N VAL A 419 -8.12 -7.38 10.46
CA VAL A 419 -9.22 -6.56 9.92
C VAL A 419 -10.56 -7.28 10.04
N PHE A 420 -11.60 -6.54 10.43
CA PHE A 420 -12.98 -6.96 10.30
C PHE A 420 -13.62 -6.27 9.09
N LEU A 421 -14.06 -7.06 8.12
CA LEU A 421 -14.79 -6.63 6.94
C LEU A 421 -16.28 -6.85 7.16
N TYR A 422 -17.07 -5.78 7.07
CA TYR A 422 -18.51 -5.84 7.26
C TYR A 422 -19.24 -5.21 6.08
N PHE A 423 -20.13 -5.97 5.45
CA PHE A 423 -20.88 -5.57 4.27
C PHE A 423 -22.37 -5.46 4.59
N THR A 424 -22.96 -4.31 4.30
CA THR A 424 -24.36 -4.02 4.62
C THR A 424 -25.00 -3.06 3.61
N PHE A 425 -26.31 -3.12 3.48
CA PHE A 425 -27.10 -2.09 2.78
C PHE A 425 -27.46 -0.91 3.69
N ARG A 426 -27.20 -1.01 5.00
CA ARG A 426 -27.58 0.00 5.99
C ARG A 426 -26.70 1.24 5.87
N GLN A 427 -27.35 2.39 5.98
CA GLN A 427 -26.72 3.70 5.76
C GLN A 427 -25.61 4.02 6.78
N PRO A 428 -24.49 4.63 6.36
CA PRO A 428 -23.35 4.88 7.24
C PRO A 428 -23.61 5.74 8.47
N HIS A 429 -24.54 6.67 8.39
CA HIS A 429 -24.88 7.50 9.54
C HIS A 429 -25.54 6.70 10.68
N PHE A 430 -26.13 5.53 10.40
CA PHE A 430 -26.70 4.64 11.40
C PHE A 430 -25.74 3.56 11.88
N MET A 431 -24.85 3.08 11.00
CA MET A 431 -23.97 1.96 11.34
C MET A 431 -22.71 2.39 12.09
N LYS A 432 -22.11 3.54 11.77
CA LYS A 432 -20.88 4.00 12.45
C LYS A 432 -21.00 4.03 13.98
N PRO A 433 -22.09 4.57 14.58
CA PRO A 433 -22.25 4.57 16.04
C PRO A 433 -22.35 3.18 16.65
N LEU A 434 -22.95 2.22 15.95
CA LEU A 434 -23.10 0.83 16.42
C LEU A 434 -21.80 0.04 16.27
N LEU A 435 -21.03 0.30 15.22
CA LEU A 435 -19.79 -0.42 14.89
C LEU A 435 -18.57 0.03 15.70
N ASN A 436 -18.53 1.28 16.16
CA ASN A 436 -17.38 1.80 16.90
C ASN A 436 -17.77 2.70 18.09
N PRO A 437 -18.66 2.24 18.99
CA PRO A 437 -19.18 3.06 20.09
C PRO A 437 -18.09 3.50 21.07
N ARG A 438 -16.97 2.76 21.15
CA ARG A 438 -15.83 3.05 22.03
C ARG A 438 -14.60 3.60 21.29
N SER A 439 -14.69 3.85 19.98
CA SER A 439 -13.57 4.35 19.16
C SER A 439 -12.29 3.51 19.27
N VAL A 440 -12.43 2.18 19.35
CA VAL A 440 -11.32 1.21 19.47
C VAL A 440 -10.85 0.68 18.12
N TRP A 441 -11.64 0.89 17.07
CA TRP A 441 -11.32 0.49 15.70
C TRP A 441 -10.86 1.70 14.89
N ASP A 442 -9.87 1.51 14.01
CA ASP A 442 -9.68 2.40 12.87
C ASP A 442 -10.64 1.95 11.75
N MET A 443 -11.55 2.82 11.33
CA MET A 443 -12.67 2.47 10.46
C MET A 443 -12.58 3.18 9.12
N ASP A 444 -12.60 2.38 8.06
CA ASP A 444 -12.84 2.79 6.69
C ASP A 444 -14.19 2.35 6.18
N ILE A 445 -14.67 3.05 5.16
CA ILE A 445 -15.92 2.76 4.49
C ILE A 445 -15.72 2.95 3.00
N GLN A 446 -16.12 1.94 2.23
CA GLN A 446 -16.23 2.01 0.79
C GLN A 446 -17.71 1.93 0.40
N VAL A 447 -18.11 2.79 -0.54
CA VAL A 447 -19.40 2.68 -1.20
C VAL A 447 -19.25 1.66 -2.31
N LEU A 448 -20.03 0.59 -2.22
CA LEU A 448 -20.07 -0.50 -3.18
C LEU A 448 -21.28 -0.24 -4.06
N ASN A 449 -21.06 0.56 -5.09
CA ASN A 449 -22.09 0.86 -6.07
C ASN A 449 -22.22 -0.34 -7.01
N ASP A 450 -23.34 -1.03 -6.89
CA ASP A 450 -23.85 -1.90 -7.93
C ASP A 450 -25.05 -1.16 -8.51
N SER A 451 -25.12 -1.05 -9.84
CA SER A 451 -25.92 -0.13 -10.68
C SER A 451 -27.44 0.01 -10.38
N GLY A 452 -27.93 -0.59 -9.30
CA GLY A 452 -29.25 -0.43 -8.73
C GLY A 452 -29.46 0.87 -7.93
N PRO A 453 -30.67 1.01 -7.34
CA PRO A 453 -31.14 2.27 -6.76
C PRO A 453 -30.56 2.60 -5.38
N PHE A 454 -29.91 1.63 -4.71
CA PHE A 454 -29.34 1.81 -3.37
C PHE A 454 -27.95 1.18 -3.31
N ASP A 455 -27.00 1.93 -2.74
CA ASP A 455 -25.63 1.45 -2.56
C ASP A 455 -25.53 0.44 -1.42
N TYR A 456 -24.59 -0.49 -1.54
CA TYR A 456 -24.05 -1.24 -0.42
C TYR A 456 -22.82 -0.52 0.16
N TYR A 457 -22.49 -0.84 1.41
CA TYR A 457 -21.35 -0.26 2.11
C TYR A 457 -20.47 -1.37 2.66
N GLY A 458 -19.18 -1.31 2.34
CA GLY A 458 -18.15 -2.16 2.92
C GLY A 458 -17.39 -1.37 3.98
N TYR A 459 -17.42 -1.84 5.23
CA TYR A 459 -16.64 -1.31 6.34
C TYR A 459 -15.38 -2.15 6.51
N MET A 460 -14.24 -1.49 6.71
CA MET A 460 -12.99 -2.14 7.10
C MET A 460 -12.61 -1.59 8.47
N LEU A 461 -12.73 -2.43 9.50
CA LEU A 461 -12.40 -2.09 10.87
C LEU A 461 -11.08 -2.74 11.23
N HIS A 462 -10.02 -1.93 11.33
CA HIS A 462 -8.70 -2.39 11.70
C HIS A 462 -8.56 -2.40 13.21
N LYS A 463 -8.11 -3.54 13.75
CA LYS A 463 -7.72 -3.64 15.15
C LYS A 463 -6.38 -2.93 15.32
N GLU A 464 -6.35 -1.83 16.09
CA GLU A 464 -5.09 -1.22 16.49
C GLU A 464 -4.23 -2.28 17.18
N GLY A 465 -3.02 -2.54 16.66
CA GLY A 465 -2.05 -3.36 17.37
C GLY A 465 -1.76 -2.70 18.71
N LYS A 466 -1.63 -3.50 19.79
CA LYS A 466 -1.20 -2.94 21.08
C LYS A 466 0.10 -2.17 20.85
N ARG A 467 0.05 -0.86 21.11
CA ARG A 467 1.17 0.08 21.04
C ARG A 467 2.29 -0.31 21.98
#